data_AF-A0A7R9MWB3-F1
#
_entry.id   AF-A0A7R9MWB3-F1
#
_cell.length_a   1.000
_cell.length_b   1.000
_cell.length_c   1.000
_cell.angle_alpha   90.00
_cell.angle_beta   90.00
_cell.angle_gamma   90.00
#
_symmetry.space_group_name_H-M   'P 1'
#
loop_
_entity.id
_entity.type
_entity.pdbx_description
1 polymer ?
#
loop_
_entity_poly.entity_id
_entity_poly.type
_entity_poly.pdbx_seq_one_letter_code
_entity_poly.pdbx_strand_id
1 'polypeptide(L)'
;MRMGMRLRAASSTLIYKKSLKLSRASLAKTTVGHIVNLMSNDVSRFDEFSTNVCYLLVAPIQTGIAVYIIYTEIGYYCFVGLALLLLFILFQAFMGKLFSKVRFE
;
A
#
# COMPACT_ATOMS: atom_id res chain seq x y z
N MET A 1 -11.18 -0.71 8.03
CA MET A 1 -10.96 -1.30 9.38
C MET A 1 -11.55 -2.71 9.55
N ARG A 2 -12.88 -2.93 9.55
CA ARG A 2 -13.45 -4.28 9.83
C ARG A 2 -13.00 -5.38 8.85
N MET A 3 -12.83 -5.02 7.57
CA MET A 3 -12.33 -5.94 6.55
C MET A 3 -10.86 -6.29 6.73
N GLY A 4 -10.00 -5.29 7.01
CA GLY A 4 -8.58 -5.48 7.36
C GLY A 4 -8.39 -6.44 8.54
N MET A 5 -9.11 -6.22 9.65
CA MET A 5 -9.01 -7.10 10.82
C MET A 5 -9.42 -8.55 10.51
N ARG A 6 -10.48 -8.73 9.70
CA ARG A 6 -10.91 -10.06 9.25
C ARG A 6 -9.87 -10.74 8.36
N LEU A 7 -9.28 -9.99 7.43
CA LEU A 7 -8.19 -10.45 6.56
C LEU A 7 -6.98 -10.89 7.39
N ARG A 8 -6.56 -10.04 8.35
CA ARG A 8 -5.46 -10.31 9.27
C ARG A 8 -5.70 -11.58 10.09
N ALA A 9 -6.89 -11.73 10.69
CA ALA A 9 -7.24 -12.91 11.49
C ALA A 9 -7.29 -14.19 10.63
N ALA A 10 -7.90 -14.14 9.45
CA ALA A 10 -7.99 -15.27 8.54
C ALA A 10 -6.62 -15.73 8.04
N SER A 11 -5.77 -14.79 7.61
CA SER A 11 -4.42 -15.09 7.12
C SER A 11 -3.51 -15.60 8.24
N SER A 12 -3.57 -15.03 9.45
CA SER A 12 -2.85 -15.54 10.62
C SER A 12 -3.25 -16.99 10.94
N THR A 13 -4.55 -17.30 10.91
CA THR A 13 -5.06 -18.65 11.15
C THR A 13 -4.59 -19.65 10.07
N LEU A 14 -4.58 -19.23 8.81
CA LEU A 14 -4.11 -20.05 7.70
C LEU A 14 -2.61 -20.35 7.80
N ILE A 15 -1.80 -19.32 8.10
CA ILE A 15 -0.35 -19.45 8.29
C ILE A 15 -0.07 -20.39 9.47
N TYR A 16 -0.77 -20.23 10.59
CA TYR A 16 -0.64 -21.11 11.74
C TYR A 16 -0.96 -22.57 11.37
N LYS A 17 -2.11 -22.83 10.72
CA LYS A 17 -2.49 -24.18 10.26
C LYS A 17 -1.45 -24.78 9.30
N LYS A 18 -0.84 -23.98 8.44
CA LYS A 18 0.21 -24.42 7.53
C LYS A 18 1.50 -24.75 8.29
N SER A 19 1.90 -23.92 9.26
CA SER A 19 3.11 -24.12 10.07
C SER A 19 3.12 -25.49 10.77
N LEU A 20 1.96 -25.94 11.26
CA LEU A 20 1.79 -27.25 11.90
C LEU A 20 1.92 -28.45 10.94
N LYS A 21 1.84 -28.22 9.64
CA LYS A 21 1.88 -29.27 8.59
C LYS A 21 3.19 -29.26 7.80
N LEU A 22 4.13 -28.35 8.11
CA LEU A 22 5.43 -28.33 7.42
C LEU A 22 6.29 -29.52 7.87
N SER A 23 7.02 -30.11 6.92
CA SER A 23 8.07 -31.08 7.24
C SER A 23 9.26 -30.37 7.89
N ARG A 24 10.10 -31.14 8.61
CA ARG A 24 11.32 -30.60 9.24
C ARG A 24 12.30 -30.01 8.23
N ALA A 25 12.40 -30.61 7.03
CA ALA A 25 13.22 -30.08 5.94
C ALA A 25 12.72 -28.71 5.45
N SER A 26 11.40 -28.51 5.38
CA SER A 26 10.81 -27.21 5.02
C SER A 26 10.97 -26.18 6.15
N LEU A 27 10.87 -26.60 7.41
CA LEU A 27 11.05 -25.73 8.56
C LEU A 27 12.51 -25.26 8.73
N ALA A 28 13.47 -26.07 8.26
CA ALA A 28 14.88 -25.66 8.18
C ALA A 28 15.12 -24.53 7.17
N LYS A 29 14.30 -24.44 6.10
CA LYS A 29 14.34 -23.34 5.12
C LYS A 29 13.51 -22.13 5.55
N THR A 30 12.36 -22.35 6.16
CA THR A 30 11.48 -21.30 6.70
C THR A 30 11.39 -21.47 8.21
N THR A 31 12.35 -20.87 8.92
CA THR A 31 12.42 -20.97 10.38
C THR A 31 11.18 -20.37 11.04
N VAL A 32 10.90 -20.79 12.28
CA VAL A 32 9.80 -20.24 13.09
C VAL A 32 9.90 -18.72 13.20
N GLY A 33 11.13 -18.18 13.30
CA GLY A 33 11.37 -16.74 13.32
C GLY A 33 10.88 -16.03 12.05
N HIS A 34 11.11 -16.62 10.87
CA HIS A 34 10.57 -16.06 9.62
C HIS A 34 9.04 -16.08 9.58
N ILE A 35 8.38 -17.12 10.12
CA ILE A 35 6.92 -17.20 10.18
C ILE A 35 6.35 -16.13 11.11
N VAL A 36 6.98 -15.91 12.28
CA VAL A 36 6.59 -14.86 13.22
C VAL A 36 6.82 -13.46 12.62
N ASN A 37 7.93 -13.26 11.91
CA ASN A 37 8.21 -12.01 11.20
C ASN A 37 7.15 -11.73 10.12
N LEU A 38 6.77 -12.75 9.33
CA LEU A 38 5.72 -12.64 8.32
C LEU A 38 4.36 -12.24 8.94
N MET A 39 3.98 -12.85 10.06
CA MET A 39 2.72 -12.54 10.73
C MET A 39 2.71 -11.14 11.39
N SER A 40 3.87 -10.67 11.86
CA SER A 40 3.98 -9.37 12.54
C SER A 40 4.20 -8.21 11.58
N ASN A 41 4.96 -8.38 10.51
CA ASN A 41 5.27 -7.33 9.54
C ASN A 41 4.32 -7.31 8.35
N ASP A 42 4.11 -8.42 7.66
CA ASP A 42 3.35 -8.42 6.40
C ASP A 42 1.84 -8.48 6.66
N VAL A 43 1.41 -9.40 7.52
CA VAL A 43 -0.01 -9.63 7.81
C VAL A 43 -0.64 -8.44 8.56
N SER A 44 0.15 -7.68 9.32
CA SER A 44 -0.31 -6.44 9.95
C SER A 44 -0.60 -5.32 8.94
N ARG A 45 0.05 -5.31 7.76
CA ARG A 45 -0.19 -4.27 6.73
C ARG A 45 -1.57 -4.37 6.08
N PHE A 46 -2.28 -5.50 6.24
CA PHE A 46 -3.65 -5.64 5.72
C PHE A 46 -4.65 -4.68 6.36
N ASP A 47 -4.41 -4.26 7.61
CA ASP A 47 -5.25 -3.26 8.29
C ASP A 47 -5.16 -1.89 7.60
N GLU A 48 -3.94 -1.48 7.23
CA GLU A 48 -3.66 -0.24 6.50
C GLU A 48 -4.15 -0.33 5.05
N PHE A 49 -3.82 -1.41 4.35
CA PHE A 49 -4.25 -1.66 2.97
C PHE A 49 -5.77 -1.63 2.81
N SER A 50 -6.51 -2.25 3.74
CA SER A 50 -7.97 -2.27 3.71
C SER A 50 -8.60 -0.89 3.75
N THR A 51 -7.90 0.12 4.29
CA THR A 51 -8.39 1.49 4.35
C THR A 51 -7.97 2.26 3.09
N ASN A 52 -6.75 2.03 2.60
CA ASN A 52 -6.18 2.81 1.50
C ASN A 52 -6.60 2.33 0.11
N VAL A 53 -7.00 1.06 -0.06
CA VAL A 53 -7.35 0.50 -1.38
C VAL A 53 -8.51 1.24 -2.06
N CYS A 54 -9.50 1.71 -1.29
CA CYS A 54 -10.62 2.47 -1.86
C CYS A 54 -10.18 3.85 -2.36
N TYR A 55 -9.19 4.47 -1.71
CA TYR A 55 -8.66 5.76 -2.15
C TYR A 55 -7.99 5.71 -3.52
N LEU A 56 -7.46 4.55 -3.95
CA LEU A 56 -6.92 4.39 -5.30
C LEU A 56 -7.97 4.64 -6.40
N LEU A 57 -9.24 4.33 -6.11
CA LEU A 57 -10.35 4.55 -7.04
C LEU A 57 -11.03 5.91 -6.82
N VAL A 58 -11.19 6.31 -5.55
CA VAL A 58 -11.86 7.57 -5.21
C VAL A 58 -11.00 8.78 -5.63
N ALA A 59 -9.68 8.74 -5.46
CA ALA A 59 -8.82 9.89 -5.72
C ALA A 59 -8.81 10.35 -7.20
N PRO A 60 -8.74 9.46 -8.21
CA PRO A 60 -8.87 9.87 -9.62
C PRO A 60 -10.23 10.50 -9.94
N ILE A 61 -11.32 9.91 -9.44
CA ILE A 61 -12.68 10.43 -9.64
C ILE A 61 -12.80 11.83 -9.02
N GLN A 62 -12.37 11.98 -7.77
CA GLN A 62 -12.39 13.25 -7.06
C GLN A 62 -11.53 14.30 -7.76
N THR A 63 -10.35 13.92 -8.25
CA THR A 63 -9.46 14.82 -9.01
C THR A 63 -10.10 15.26 -10.32
N GLY A 64 -10.75 14.35 -11.05
CA GLY A 64 -11.47 14.69 -12.28
C GLY A 64 -12.61 15.68 -12.05
N ILE A 65 -13.40 15.47 -10.99
CA ILE A 65 -14.47 16.40 -10.59
C ILE A 65 -13.89 17.78 -10.25
N ALA A 66 -12.81 17.81 -9.45
CA ALA A 66 -12.18 19.08 -9.07
C ALA A 66 -11.62 19.84 -10.28
N VAL A 67 -10.95 19.14 -11.20
CA VAL A 67 -10.44 19.75 -12.44
C VAL A 67 -11.58 20.29 -13.30
N TYR A 68 -12.70 19.56 -13.41
CA TYR A 68 -13.87 20.04 -14.15
C TYR A 68 -14.42 21.34 -13.57
N ILE A 69 -14.61 21.40 -12.24
CA ILE A 69 -15.11 22.61 -11.55
C ILE A 69 -14.14 23.78 -11.74
N ILE A 70 -12.84 23.57 -11.61
CA ILE A 70 -11.87 24.65 -11.78
C ILE A 70 -11.81 25.11 -13.25
N TYR A 71 -11.95 24.17 -14.19
CA TYR A 71 -11.99 24.50 -15.61
C TYR A 71 -13.18 25.38 -15.98
N THR A 72 -14.33 25.26 -15.32
CA THR A 72 -15.46 26.17 -15.59
C THR A 72 -15.20 27.60 -15.14
N GLU A 73 -14.35 27.81 -14.13
CA GLU A 73 -14.04 29.13 -13.58
C GLU A 73 -12.88 29.83 -14.30
N ILE A 74 -11.81 29.10 -14.61
CA ILE A 74 -10.57 29.67 -15.17
C ILE A 74 -10.14 29.06 -16.50
N GLY A 75 -10.96 28.19 -17.09
CA GLY A 75 -10.69 27.55 -18.38
C GLY A 75 -9.39 26.76 -18.39
N TYR A 76 -8.67 26.86 -19.51
CA TYR A 76 -7.44 26.11 -19.75
C TYR A 76 -6.29 26.43 -18.77
N TYR A 77 -6.34 27.55 -18.04
CA TYR A 77 -5.30 27.89 -17.07
C TYR A 77 -5.23 26.90 -15.89
N CYS A 78 -6.30 26.15 -15.63
CA CYS A 78 -6.31 25.05 -14.65
C CYS A 78 -5.21 24.00 -14.90
N PHE A 79 -4.84 23.76 -16.17
CA PHE A 79 -3.85 22.75 -16.51
C PHE A 79 -2.43 23.09 -16.05
N VAL A 80 -2.11 24.36 -15.83
CA VAL A 80 -0.80 24.77 -15.27
C VAL A 80 -0.65 24.25 -13.84
N GLY A 81 -1.67 24.42 -13.01
CA GLY A 81 -1.70 23.88 -11.65
C GLY A 81 -1.65 22.36 -11.64
N LEU A 82 -2.39 21.70 -12.54
CA LEU A 82 -2.37 20.25 -12.67
C LEU A 82 -0.97 19.73 -13.06
N ALA A 83 -0.30 20.38 -14.02
CA ALA A 83 1.06 20.03 -14.42
C ALA A 83 2.05 20.14 -13.26
N LEU A 84 1.94 21.19 -12.45
CA LEU A 84 2.77 21.37 -11.26
C LEU A 84 2.54 20.27 -10.21
N LEU A 85 1.28 19.87 -9.98
CA LEU A 85 0.96 18.75 -9.09
C LEU A 85 1.52 17.42 -9.60
N LEU A 86 1.44 17.15 -10.91
CA LEU A 86 2.03 15.96 -11.53
C LEU A 86 3.56 15.93 -11.37
N LEU A 87 4.24 17.07 -11.60
CA LEU A 87 5.67 17.19 -11.34
C LEU A 87 6.01 16.92 -9.88
N PHE A 88 5.19 17.40 -8.94
CA PHE A 88 5.40 17.14 -7.52
C PHE A 88 5.23 15.65 -7.17
N ILE A 89 4.29 14.95 -7.79
CA ILE A 89 4.14 13.49 -7.62
C ILE A 89 5.39 12.75 -8.14
N LEU A 90 5.91 13.15 -9.31
CA LEU A 90 7.15 12.57 -9.85
C LEU A 90 8.34 12.82 -8.93
N PHE A 91 8.44 14.04 -8.37
CA PHE A 91 9.46 14.38 -7.39
C PHE A 91 9.35 13.53 -6.12
N GLN A 92 8.14 13.37 -5.55
CA GLN A 92 7.93 12.49 -4.40
C GLN A 92 8.31 11.04 -4.69
N ALA A 93 7.97 10.52 -5.88
CA ALA A 93 8.34 9.17 -6.28
C ALA A 93 9.86 8.99 -6.41
N PHE A 94 10.56 10.00 -6.95
CA PHE A 94 12.02 10.02 -7.01
C PHE A 94 12.64 10.03 -5.61
N MET A 95 12.18 10.91 -4.72
CA MET A 95 12.63 10.97 -3.33
C MET A 95 12.38 9.66 -2.59
N GLY A 96 11.21 9.04 -2.77
CA GLY A 96 10.87 7.74 -2.20
C GLY A 96 11.84 6.64 -2.64
N LYS A 97 12.25 6.62 -3.92
CA LYS A 97 13.29 5.70 -4.41
C LYS A 97 14.65 5.96 -3.77
N LEU A 98 15.02 7.22 -3.60
CA LEU A 98 16.30 7.60 -2.97
C LEU A 98 16.34 7.16 -1.50
N PHE A 99 15.29 7.45 -0.72
CA PHE A 99 15.17 7.01 0.67
C PHE A 99 15.18 5.48 0.79
N SER A 100 14.54 4.78 -0.15
CA SER A 100 14.60 3.32 -0.22
C SER A 100 16.03 2.82 -0.41
N LYS A 101 16.80 3.43 -1.33
CA LYS A 101 18.20 3.07 -1.55
C LYS A 101 19.06 3.25 -0.29
N VAL A 102 18.90 4.39 0.40
CA VAL A 102 19.62 4.67 1.66
C VAL A 102 19.22 3.70 2.79
N ARG A 103 17.99 3.16 2.78
CA ARG A 103 17.54 2.19 3.77
C ARG A 103 18.19 0.80 3.60
N PHE A 104 18.70 0.48 2.41
CA PHE A 104 19.31 -0.81 2.09
C PHE A 104 20.85 -0.75 1.99
N GLU A 105 21.45 0.42 2.15
CA GLU A 105 22.87 0.62 2.44
C GLU A 105 23.10 0.64 3.96
#